data_AF-A0A284QSW6-F1
#
_entry.id   AF-A0A284QSW6-F1
#
_cell.length_a   1.000
_cell.length_b   1.000
_cell.length_c   1.000
_cell.angle_alpha   90.00
_cell.angle_beta   90.00
_cell.angle_gamma   90.00
#
_symmetry.space_group_name_H-M   'P 1'
#
loop_
_entity.id
_entity.type
_entity.pdbx_description
1 polymer ?
#
loop_
_entity_poly.entity_id
_entity_poly.type
_entity_poly.pdbx_seq_one_letter_code
_entity_poly.pdbx_strand_id
1 'polypeptide(L)'
;MPESAVDVTSLLQEVEAFTEKLKEMDSVLARVQSSRRDRPQLPAPPEPRSQPQPQPPLYLWPLTSPPVTSTSLPYLLRLFPQVKEATITSVIQHELPPSDLYKLDPRYFDEGETKTVELGDGITYEFPNVNSSLKEYKTLSSIIVPLSTYFSILIVHLQFAGNAALLAVQMFSYTADLARMANKHGWHLVVAFHMAFFARRQREMIGGDYGGWGCFVVEFMEGMKF
;
A
#
# COMPACT_ATOMS: atom_id res chain seq x y z
N MET A 1 30.39 21.96 -16.10
CA MET A 1 29.03 22.04 -15.53
C MET A 1 29.04 21.27 -14.23
N PRO A 2 28.75 21.86 -13.07
CA PRO A 2 28.70 21.10 -11.83
C PRO A 2 27.30 20.51 -11.64
N GLU A 3 27.29 19.21 -11.32
CA GLU A 3 26.14 18.44 -10.85
C GLU A 3 25.44 19.13 -9.68
N SER A 4 24.11 19.24 -9.75
CA SER A 4 23.30 19.68 -8.61
C SER A 4 23.33 18.61 -7.53
N ALA A 5 24.24 18.76 -6.57
CA ALA A 5 24.22 17.97 -5.35
C ALA A 5 22.90 18.26 -4.61
N VAL A 6 22.04 17.25 -4.52
CA VAL A 6 20.81 17.33 -3.73
C VAL A 6 21.20 17.59 -2.28
N ASP A 7 20.73 18.71 -1.73
CA ASP A 7 21.05 19.13 -0.37
C ASP A 7 20.33 18.22 0.63
N VAL A 8 21.10 17.29 1.21
CA VAL A 8 20.65 16.31 2.19
C VAL A 8 20.02 16.99 3.41
N THR A 9 20.41 18.22 3.74
CA THR A 9 19.83 18.98 4.86
C THR A 9 18.41 19.45 4.56
N SER A 10 18.13 19.83 3.31
CA SER A 10 16.79 20.18 2.85
C SER A 10 15.85 18.99 2.89
N LEU A 11 16.33 17.80 2.50
CA LEU A 11 15.53 16.57 2.55
C LEU A 11 15.23 16.14 3.99
N LEU A 12 16.18 16.28 4.91
CA LEU A 12 15.95 15.97 6.33
C LEU A 12 14.91 16.92 6.94
N GLN A 13 14.95 18.20 6.58
CA GLN A 13 13.99 19.19 7.05
C GLN A 13 12.58 18.93 6.51
N GLU A 14 12.46 18.49 5.24
CA GLU A 14 11.17 18.08 4.67
C GLU A 14 10.61 16.82 5.35
N VAL A 15 11.45 15.83 5.64
CA VAL A 15 11.03 14.60 6.34
C VAL A 15 10.57 14.92 7.76
N GLU A 16 11.24 15.82 8.46
CA GLU A 16 10.87 16.25 9.81
C GLU A 16 9.54 17.04 9.80
N ALA A 17 9.39 17.97 8.87
CA ALA A 17 8.13 18.70 8.67
C ALA A 17 6.96 17.77 8.31
N PHE A 18 7.23 16.75 7.49
CA PHE A 18 6.23 15.74 7.15
C PHE A 18 5.84 14.89 8.36
N THR A 19 6.81 14.52 9.20
CA THR A 19 6.59 13.74 10.43
C THR A 19 5.71 14.50 11.44
N GLU A 20 5.92 15.81 11.60
CA GLU A 20 5.04 16.64 12.45
C GLU A 20 3.61 16.72 11.90
N LYS A 21 3.48 16.79 10.57
CA LYS A 21 2.16 16.79 9.92
C LYS A 21 1.41 15.48 10.09
N LEU A 22 2.13 14.35 10.12
CA LEU A 22 1.55 13.04 10.44
C LEU A 22 1.01 12.99 11.87
N LYS A 23 1.76 13.51 12.86
CA LYS A 23 1.29 13.60 14.25
C LYS A 23 0.04 14.48 14.40
N GLU A 24 -0.01 15.58 13.65
CA GLU A 24 -1.19 16.46 13.63
C GLU A 24 -2.42 15.72 13.07
N MET A 25 -2.23 14.97 11.98
CA MET A 25 -3.29 14.19 11.37
C MET A 25 -3.82 13.08 12.29
N ASP A 26 -2.95 12.39 13.02
CA ASP A 26 -3.36 11.38 14.02
C ASP A 26 -4.16 12.02 15.16
N SER A 27 -3.78 13.23 15.59
CA SER A 27 -4.54 13.99 16.59
C SER A 27 -5.94 14.37 16.09
N VAL A 28 -6.05 14.79 14.83
CA VAL A 28 -7.35 15.08 14.19
C VAL A 28 -8.20 13.82 14.10
N LEU A 29 -7.62 12.69 13.72
CA LEU A 29 -8.32 11.41 13.64
C LEU A 29 -8.86 10.99 15.02
N ALA A 30 -8.05 11.13 16.06
CA ALA A 30 -8.46 10.86 17.45
C ALA A 30 -9.60 11.78 17.91
N ARG A 31 -9.57 13.08 17.57
CA ARG A 31 -10.65 14.03 17.90
C ARG A 31 -11.95 13.72 17.17
N VAL A 32 -11.89 13.34 15.90
CA VAL A 32 -13.06 12.93 15.11
C VAL A 32 -13.70 11.66 15.70
N GLN A 33 -12.89 10.70 16.14
CA GLN A 33 -13.37 9.48 16.79
C GLN A 33 -14.00 9.76 18.17
N SER A 34 -13.43 10.67 18.97
CA SER A 34 -14.01 11.09 20.25
C SER A 34 -15.34 11.82 20.04
N SER A 35 -15.41 12.75 19.09
CA SER A 35 -16.63 13.52 18.79
C SER A 35 -17.79 12.64 18.31
N ARG A 36 -17.49 11.49 17.69
CA ARG A 36 -18.49 10.50 17.31
C ARG A 36 -19.09 9.73 18.49
N ARG A 37 -18.34 9.57 19.59
CA ARG A 37 -18.81 8.91 20.83
C ARG A 37 -19.64 9.86 21.70
N ASP A 38 -19.36 11.16 21.66
CA ASP A 38 -20.01 12.17 22.50
C ASP A 38 -21.27 12.80 21.88
N ARG A 39 -21.78 12.28 20.76
CA ARG A 39 -23.04 12.79 20.18
C ARG A 39 -24.19 12.52 21.17
N PRO A 40 -24.85 13.55 21.72
CA PRO A 40 -25.99 13.34 22.61
C PRO A 40 -27.09 12.60 21.85
N GLN A 41 -27.57 11.48 22.38
CA GLN A 41 -28.85 10.92 21.96
C GLN A 41 -29.92 11.98 22.23
N LEU A 42 -30.55 12.49 21.17
CA LEU A 42 -31.73 13.33 21.31
C LEU A 42 -32.81 12.54 22.08
N PRO A 43 -33.49 13.15 23.06
CA PRO A 43 -34.59 12.50 23.77
C PRO A 43 -35.68 12.08 22.79
N ALA A 44 -36.20 10.87 22.99
CA ALA A 44 -37.27 10.31 22.17
C ALA A 44 -38.50 11.24 22.18
N PRO A 45 -39.18 11.47 21.04
CA PRO A 45 -40.41 12.25 21.01
C PRO A 45 -41.53 11.53 21.78
N PRO A 46 -42.46 12.26 22.43
CA PRO A 46 -43.59 11.63 23.11
C PRO A 46 -44.55 10.95 22.12
N GLU A 47 -44.95 9.72 22.44
CA GLU A 47 -45.90 8.91 21.65
C GLU A 47 -47.27 9.61 21.49
N PRO A 48 -47.80 9.74 20.25
CA PRO A 48 -49.20 10.08 20.02
C PRO A 48 -50.09 8.84 20.18
N ARG A 49 -51.21 9.03 20.90
CA ARG A 49 -52.25 8.03 21.12
C ARG A 49 -52.80 7.44 19.82
N SER A 50 -53.08 6.14 19.89
CA SER A 50 -53.66 5.24 18.91
C SER A 50 -54.80 5.81 18.06
N GLN A 51 -54.54 6.03 16.77
CA GLN A 51 -55.55 5.99 15.71
C GLN A 51 -55.18 4.84 14.74
N PRO A 52 -56.15 4.08 14.20
CA PRO A 52 -55.85 3.02 13.23
C PRO A 52 -55.51 3.66 11.88
N GLN A 53 -54.22 3.80 11.59
CA GLN A 53 -53.74 4.09 10.23
C GLN A 53 -53.77 2.80 9.38
N PRO A 54 -54.09 2.89 8.07
CA PRO A 54 -53.88 1.78 7.15
C PRO A 54 -52.38 1.45 7.13
N GLN A 55 -52.01 0.23 7.47
CA GLN A 55 -50.62 -0.18 7.46
C GLN A 55 -50.10 -0.17 6.01
N PRO A 56 -49.06 0.62 5.68
CA PRO A 56 -48.32 0.40 4.45
C PRO A 56 -47.61 -0.95 4.54
N PRO A 57 -47.40 -1.67 3.43
CA PRO A 57 -46.74 -2.97 3.45
C PRO A 57 -45.37 -2.84 4.11
N LEU A 58 -45.11 -3.74 5.06
CA LEU A 58 -43.82 -3.88 5.73
C LEU A 58 -42.74 -4.20 4.68
N TYR A 59 -42.08 -3.16 4.18
CA TYR A 59 -40.77 -3.32 3.56
C TYR A 59 -39.79 -3.63 4.67
N LEU A 60 -39.56 -4.92 4.89
CA LEU A 60 -38.37 -5.44 5.56
C LEU A 60 -37.15 -4.92 4.79
N TRP A 61 -36.65 -3.74 5.18
CA TRP A 61 -35.30 -3.31 4.83
C TRP A 61 -34.36 -4.38 5.38
N PRO A 62 -33.53 -5.03 4.54
CA PRO A 62 -32.53 -5.92 5.06
C PRO A 62 -31.48 -5.06 5.79
N LEU A 63 -31.25 -5.39 7.07
CA LEU A 63 -30.03 -5.04 7.81
C LEU A 63 -28.83 -5.75 7.17
N THR A 64 -28.50 -5.38 5.94
CA THR A 64 -27.20 -5.66 5.35
C THR A 64 -26.53 -4.30 5.23
N SER A 65 -25.60 -4.05 6.15
CA SER A 65 -24.52 -3.09 5.90
C SER A 65 -24.04 -3.28 4.45
N PRO A 66 -23.96 -2.23 3.63
CA PRO A 66 -23.45 -2.37 2.27
C PRO A 66 -22.08 -3.07 2.37
N PRO A 67 -21.76 -4.00 1.46
CA PRO A 67 -20.44 -4.59 1.43
C PRO A 67 -19.43 -3.45 1.42
N VAL A 68 -18.41 -3.59 2.25
CA VAL A 68 -17.24 -2.72 2.28
C VAL A 68 -16.64 -2.77 0.87
N THR A 69 -17.06 -1.86 -0.01
CA THR A 69 -16.87 -2.03 -1.45
C THR A 69 -15.50 -1.53 -1.83
N SER A 70 -14.55 -2.45 -1.94
CA SER A 70 -13.28 -2.14 -2.60
C SER A 70 -13.53 -1.62 -4.02
N THR A 71 -12.66 -0.76 -4.49
CA THR A 71 -12.76 -0.16 -5.82
C THR A 71 -12.56 -1.22 -6.90
N SER A 72 -13.36 -1.15 -7.96
CA SER A 72 -13.35 -2.14 -9.05
C SER A 72 -12.10 -2.04 -9.92
N LEU A 73 -11.66 -3.20 -10.46
CA LEU A 73 -10.50 -3.30 -11.35
C LEU A 73 -10.56 -2.34 -12.57
N PRO A 74 -11.70 -2.15 -13.27
CA PRO A 74 -11.80 -1.21 -14.38
C PRO A 74 -11.44 0.24 -14.00
N TYR A 75 -11.76 0.66 -12.77
CA TYR A 75 -11.41 2.00 -12.30
C TYR A 75 -9.90 2.11 -12.01
N LEU A 76 -9.29 1.06 -11.46
CA LEU A 76 -7.85 1.00 -11.23
C LEU A 76 -7.07 1.03 -12.55
N LEU A 77 -7.49 0.28 -13.56
CA LEU A 77 -6.88 0.29 -14.90
C LEU A 77 -6.87 1.68 -15.53
N ARG A 78 -7.93 2.48 -15.29
CA ARG A 78 -8.00 3.85 -15.77
C ARG A 78 -7.02 4.79 -15.06
N LEU A 79 -6.74 4.55 -13.78
CA LEU A 79 -5.81 5.37 -12.99
C LEU A 79 -4.35 4.96 -13.20
N PHE A 80 -4.11 3.68 -13.49
CA PHE A 80 -2.79 3.11 -13.70
C PHE A 80 -2.67 2.47 -15.09
N PRO A 81 -2.86 3.23 -16.18
CA PRO A 81 -2.93 2.67 -17.54
C PRO A 81 -1.60 2.02 -17.99
N GLN A 82 -0.49 2.42 -17.37
CA GLN A 82 0.84 1.89 -17.68
C GLN A 82 1.14 0.55 -16.98
N VAL A 83 0.34 0.17 -15.98
CA VAL A 83 0.52 -1.09 -15.24
C VAL A 83 -0.33 -2.16 -15.90
N LYS A 84 0.29 -3.31 -16.20
CA LYS A 84 -0.42 -4.47 -16.77
C LYS A 84 -1.56 -4.91 -15.86
N GLU A 85 -2.70 -5.28 -16.45
CA GLU A 85 -3.88 -5.72 -15.71
C GLU A 85 -3.57 -6.88 -14.75
N ALA A 86 -2.82 -7.88 -15.22
CA ALA A 86 -2.39 -9.01 -14.41
C ALA A 86 -1.64 -8.55 -13.14
N THR A 87 -0.78 -7.54 -13.25
CA THR A 87 -0.04 -7.00 -12.10
C THR A 87 -0.96 -6.27 -11.14
N ILE A 88 -1.90 -5.45 -11.61
CA ILE A 88 -2.90 -4.79 -10.73
C ILE A 88 -3.73 -5.84 -10.00
N THR A 89 -4.17 -6.88 -10.71
CA THR A 89 -4.92 -8.00 -10.13
C THR A 89 -4.12 -8.71 -9.03
N SER A 90 -2.85 -9.03 -9.27
CA SER A 90 -1.97 -9.61 -8.25
C SER A 90 -1.74 -8.68 -7.06
N VAL A 91 -1.74 -7.35 -7.25
CA VAL A 91 -1.64 -6.39 -6.14
C VAL A 91 -2.89 -6.44 -5.27
N ILE A 92 -4.09 -6.34 -5.85
CA ILE A 92 -5.35 -6.31 -5.08
C ILE A 92 -5.66 -7.66 -4.42
N GLN A 93 -5.14 -8.76 -4.96
CA GLN A 93 -5.24 -10.11 -4.38
C GLN A 93 -4.13 -10.43 -3.38
N HIS A 94 -3.16 -9.53 -3.18
CA HIS A 94 -1.99 -9.73 -2.31
C HIS A 94 -1.08 -10.89 -2.74
N GLU A 95 -1.01 -11.17 -4.03
CA GLU A 95 -0.25 -12.29 -4.62
C GLU A 95 1.02 -11.85 -5.36
N LEU A 96 1.25 -10.53 -5.53
CA LEU A 96 2.45 -10.03 -6.22
C LEU A 96 3.73 -10.36 -5.41
N PRO A 97 4.62 -11.26 -5.86
CA PRO A 97 5.77 -11.62 -5.04
C PRO A 97 6.73 -10.41 -4.91
N PRO A 98 7.44 -10.27 -3.76
CA PRO A 98 8.40 -9.17 -3.56
C PRO A 98 9.47 -9.08 -4.66
N SER A 99 9.84 -10.24 -5.22
CA SER A 99 10.79 -10.36 -6.33
C SER A 99 10.33 -9.66 -7.60
N ASP A 100 9.02 -9.50 -7.79
CA ASP A 100 8.36 -8.93 -8.96
C ASP A 100 7.90 -7.48 -8.74
N LEU A 101 8.12 -6.91 -7.55
CA LEU A 101 7.69 -5.55 -7.23
C LEU A 101 8.27 -4.53 -8.24
N TYR A 102 9.47 -4.73 -8.77
CA TYR A 102 10.10 -3.88 -9.81
C TYR A 102 9.22 -3.69 -11.06
N LYS A 103 8.30 -4.62 -11.37
CA LYS A 103 7.35 -4.49 -12.49
C LYS A 103 6.40 -3.30 -12.34
N LEU A 104 6.31 -2.72 -11.14
CA LEU A 104 5.54 -1.51 -10.85
C LEU A 104 6.34 -0.21 -10.99
N ASP A 105 7.61 -0.30 -11.37
CA ASP A 105 8.45 0.86 -11.63
C ASP A 105 8.22 1.37 -13.06
N PRO A 106 7.99 2.69 -13.25
CA PRO A 106 7.77 3.29 -14.56
C PRO A 106 8.80 2.94 -15.63
N ARG A 107 10.05 2.65 -15.23
CA ARG A 107 11.13 2.28 -16.13
C ARG A 107 10.88 0.96 -16.86
N TYR A 108 10.04 0.08 -16.31
CA TYR A 108 9.74 -1.25 -16.87
C TYR A 108 8.36 -1.31 -17.53
N PHE A 109 7.60 -0.22 -17.55
CA PHE A 109 6.31 -0.18 -18.26
C PHE A 109 6.47 -0.19 -19.77
N ASP A 110 7.58 0.38 -20.27
CA ASP A 110 7.89 0.49 -21.70
C ASP A 110 8.74 -0.69 -22.21
N GLU A 111 9.19 -1.59 -21.32
CA GLU A 111 9.82 -2.87 -21.71
C GLU A 111 8.76 -3.89 -22.16
N GLY A 112 7.82 -3.43 -22.97
CA GLY A 112 6.92 -4.23 -23.78
C GLY A 112 7.66 -4.86 -24.94
N GLU A 113 8.64 -5.71 -24.66
CA GLU A 113 9.07 -6.80 -25.53
C GLU A 113 10.13 -7.58 -24.76
N THR A 114 9.82 -8.83 -24.45
CA THR A 114 10.82 -9.88 -24.41
C THR A 114 11.78 -9.62 -25.56
N LYS A 115 13.03 -9.22 -25.26
CA LYS A 115 14.09 -9.19 -26.26
C LYS A 115 14.31 -10.64 -26.70
N THR A 116 13.55 -11.06 -27.71
CA THR A 116 13.81 -12.26 -28.49
C THR A 116 15.10 -11.99 -29.23
N VAL A 117 16.21 -12.47 -28.66
CA VAL A 117 17.45 -12.60 -29.43
C VAL A 117 17.28 -13.84 -30.28
N GLU A 118 16.90 -13.67 -31.54
CA GLU A 118 16.98 -14.72 -32.54
C GLU A 118 18.47 -15.00 -32.82
N LEU A 119 19.00 -16.07 -32.24
CA LEU A 119 20.31 -16.57 -32.65
C LEU A 119 20.10 -17.65 -33.71
N GLY A 120 20.27 -17.28 -34.98
CA GLY A 120 20.78 -18.08 -36.11
C GLY A 120 20.08 -19.38 -36.54
N ASP A 121 19.53 -20.17 -35.62
CA ASP A 121 19.15 -21.58 -35.83
C ASP A 121 17.74 -21.91 -35.31
N GLY A 122 16.89 -20.90 -35.09
CA GLY A 122 15.46 -21.11 -34.76
C GLY A 122 15.18 -21.66 -33.36
N ILE A 123 16.15 -21.62 -32.45
CA ILE A 123 15.94 -22.02 -31.04
C ILE A 123 15.66 -20.78 -30.18
N THR A 124 14.41 -20.63 -29.76
CA THR A 124 13.99 -19.61 -28.80
C THR A 124 14.30 -20.08 -27.38
N TYR A 125 15.23 -19.40 -26.70
CA TYR A 125 15.45 -19.60 -25.27
C TYR A 125 14.75 -18.51 -24.46
N GLU A 126 13.63 -18.83 -23.83
CA GLU A 126 13.11 -18.06 -22.71
C GLU A 126 13.94 -18.40 -21.48
N PHE A 127 14.79 -17.48 -21.04
CA PHE A 127 15.46 -17.64 -19.74
C PHE A 127 14.49 -17.20 -18.64
N PRO A 128 14.03 -18.11 -17.76
CA PRO A 128 13.33 -17.69 -16.57
C PRO A 128 14.37 -17.01 -15.67
N ASN A 129 14.25 -15.69 -15.53
CA ASN A 129 15.17 -14.87 -14.76
C ASN A 129 14.91 -15.07 -13.24
N VAL A 130 15.20 -16.27 -12.74
CA VAL A 130 14.90 -16.69 -11.35
C VAL A 130 15.84 -16.04 -10.32
N ASN A 131 16.88 -15.32 -10.77
CA ASN A 131 17.78 -14.54 -9.90
C ASN A 131 17.79 -13.03 -10.22
N SER A 132 16.72 -12.50 -10.84
CA SER A 132 16.65 -11.10 -11.28
C SER A 132 16.60 -10.09 -10.14
N SER A 133 16.02 -10.43 -9.00
CA SER A 133 15.64 -9.42 -8.01
C SER A 133 16.85 -8.68 -7.44
N LEU A 134 17.99 -9.35 -7.23
CA LEU A 134 19.23 -8.67 -6.84
C LEU A 134 19.84 -7.81 -7.95
N LYS A 135 19.57 -8.13 -9.23
CA LYS A 135 19.95 -7.28 -10.37
C LYS A 135 19.06 -6.04 -10.47
N GLU A 136 17.77 -6.14 -10.12
CA GLU A 136 16.85 -5.01 -10.25
C GLU A 136 16.90 -4.08 -9.02
N TYR A 137 17.07 -4.62 -7.81
CA TYR A 137 17.15 -3.84 -6.57
C TYR A 137 18.57 -3.38 -6.25
N LYS A 138 19.15 -2.50 -7.07
CA LYS A 138 20.52 -1.97 -6.85
C LYS A 138 20.59 -0.77 -5.91
N THR A 139 19.47 -0.10 -5.69
CA THR A 139 19.41 1.18 -4.97
C THR A 139 18.15 1.30 -4.13
N LEU A 140 18.14 2.20 -3.14
CA LEU A 140 16.93 2.49 -2.38
C LEU A 140 15.76 2.90 -3.29
N SER A 141 16.03 3.71 -4.31
CA SER A 141 15.03 4.15 -5.29
C SER A 141 14.42 2.99 -6.08
N SER A 142 15.20 1.93 -6.38
CA SER A 142 14.65 0.73 -7.04
C SER A 142 13.66 -0.07 -6.20
N ILE A 143 13.59 0.19 -4.89
CA ILE A 143 12.53 -0.35 -4.02
C ILE A 143 11.42 0.70 -3.81
N ILE A 144 11.76 1.92 -3.41
CA ILE A 144 10.78 2.94 -3.01
C ILE A 144 9.83 3.32 -4.16
N VAL A 145 10.34 3.46 -5.39
CA VAL A 145 9.51 3.85 -6.54
C VAL A 145 8.41 2.82 -6.83
N PRO A 146 8.72 1.53 -7.11
CA PRO A 146 7.67 0.55 -7.35
C PRO A 146 6.79 0.29 -6.13
N LEU A 147 7.35 0.40 -4.92
CA LEU A 147 6.59 0.30 -3.67
C LEU A 147 5.56 1.43 -3.52
N SER A 148 5.89 2.64 -3.98
CA SER A 148 4.94 3.77 -3.99
C SER A 148 3.77 3.50 -4.94
N THR A 149 4.02 2.93 -6.12
CA THR A 149 2.97 2.48 -7.03
C THR A 149 2.11 1.37 -6.41
N TYR A 150 2.74 0.38 -5.76
CA TYR A 150 2.06 -0.70 -5.06
C TYR A 150 1.06 -0.18 -4.03
N PHE A 151 1.50 0.70 -3.14
CA PHE A 151 0.62 1.30 -2.14
C PHE A 151 -0.43 2.20 -2.76
N SER A 152 -0.12 2.95 -3.82
CA SER A 152 -1.10 3.79 -4.50
C SER A 152 -2.28 2.96 -5.04
N ILE A 153 -2.00 1.81 -5.65
CA ILE A 153 -3.04 0.86 -6.11
C ILE A 153 -3.87 0.38 -4.92
N LEU A 154 -3.23 -0.06 -3.83
CA LEU A 154 -3.94 -0.54 -2.64
C LEU A 154 -4.78 0.54 -1.96
N ILE A 155 -4.26 1.75 -1.80
CA ILE A 155 -4.96 2.89 -1.18
C ILE A 155 -6.22 3.21 -1.96
N VAL A 156 -6.13 3.28 -3.30
CA VAL A 156 -7.30 3.49 -4.16
C VAL A 156 -8.26 2.30 -4.05
N HIS A 157 -7.76 1.07 -4.06
CA HIS A 157 -8.58 -0.12 -3.91
C HIS A 157 -9.37 -0.12 -2.59
N LEU A 158 -8.75 0.33 -1.50
CA LEU A 158 -9.28 0.31 -0.13
C LEU A 158 -9.95 1.62 0.29
N GLN A 159 -10.13 2.58 -0.62
CA GLN A 159 -10.60 3.93 -0.28
C GLN A 159 -11.95 3.93 0.46
N PHE A 160 -12.86 3.04 0.07
CA PHE A 160 -14.17 2.88 0.74
C PHE A 160 -14.16 1.77 1.80
N ALA A 161 -13.04 1.06 1.95
CA ALA A 161 -12.87 -0.01 2.91
C ALA A 161 -12.38 0.44 4.30
N GLY A 162 -12.05 1.72 4.45
CA GLY A 162 -11.62 2.31 5.73
C GLY A 162 -10.14 2.14 6.06
N ASN A 163 -9.40 1.32 5.30
CA ASN A 163 -7.97 1.05 5.55
C ASN A 163 -7.02 1.96 4.77
N ALA A 164 -7.52 2.74 3.80
CA ALA A 164 -6.69 3.56 2.91
C ALA A 164 -5.82 4.59 3.66
N ALA A 165 -6.38 5.32 4.63
CA ALA A 165 -5.64 6.34 5.39
C ALA A 165 -4.55 5.71 6.27
N LEU A 166 -4.89 4.62 6.97
CA LEU A 166 -3.92 3.86 7.78
C LEU A 166 -2.78 3.35 6.91
N LEU A 167 -3.11 2.73 5.77
CA LEU A 167 -2.12 2.19 4.84
C LEU A 167 -1.18 3.28 4.30
N ALA A 168 -1.71 4.47 4.01
CA ALA A 168 -0.89 5.61 3.60
C ALA A 168 0.10 6.03 4.68
N VAL A 169 -0.33 6.16 5.95
CA VAL A 169 0.57 6.46 7.08
C VAL A 169 1.65 5.39 7.21
N GLN A 170 1.28 4.11 7.16
CA GLN A 170 2.24 3.02 7.29
C GLN A 170 3.23 2.95 6.12
N MET A 171 2.82 3.30 4.90
CA MET A 171 3.71 3.41 3.74
C MET A 171 4.81 4.45 3.98
N PHE A 172 4.48 5.61 4.54
CA PHE A 172 5.48 6.64 4.87
C PHE A 172 6.44 6.17 5.97
N SER A 173 5.92 5.55 7.03
CA SER A 173 6.77 4.98 8.10
C SER A 173 7.73 3.92 7.56
N TYR A 174 7.20 3.00 6.74
CA TYR A 174 7.99 1.91 6.15
C TYR A 174 9.10 2.42 5.24
N THR A 175 8.81 3.39 4.37
CA THR A 175 9.80 3.98 3.46
C THR A 175 10.89 4.75 4.20
N ALA A 176 10.52 5.50 5.24
CA ALA A 176 11.48 6.20 6.10
C ALA A 176 12.42 5.23 6.84
N ASP A 177 11.87 4.14 7.37
CA ASP A 177 12.67 3.13 8.06
C ASP A 177 13.57 2.34 7.12
N LEU A 178 13.09 2.03 5.91
CA LEU A 178 13.91 1.42 4.85
C LEU A 178 15.09 2.32 4.48
N ALA A 179 14.87 3.63 4.36
CA ALA A 179 15.92 4.62 4.10
C ALA A 179 16.94 4.67 5.24
N ARG A 180 16.48 4.66 6.50
CA ARG A 180 17.34 4.61 7.68
C ARG A 180 18.20 3.35 7.71
N MET A 181 17.62 2.20 7.36
CA MET A 181 18.33 0.93 7.31
C MET A 181 19.37 0.91 6.19
N ALA A 182 19.03 1.45 5.02
CA ALA A 182 19.96 1.58 3.89
C ALA A 182 21.21 2.43 4.22
N ASN A 183 21.06 3.41 5.12
CA ASN A 183 22.18 4.22 5.60
C ASN A 183 23.05 3.53 6.68
N LYS A 184 22.51 2.51 7.37
CA LYS A 184 23.17 1.89 8.53
C LYS A 184 23.72 0.49 8.26
N HIS A 185 23.17 -0.22 7.28
CA HIS A 185 23.45 -1.63 7.02
C HIS A 185 23.84 -1.86 5.57
N GLY A 186 24.51 -2.98 5.31
CA GLY A 186 24.84 -3.40 3.95
C GLY A 186 23.58 -3.55 3.10
N TRP A 187 23.64 -3.08 1.85
CA TRP A 187 22.50 -3.08 0.93
C TRP A 187 21.87 -4.47 0.73
N HIS A 188 22.66 -5.53 0.74
CA HIS A 188 22.16 -6.90 0.65
C HIS A 188 21.24 -7.29 1.82
N LEU A 189 21.52 -6.82 3.04
CA LEU A 189 20.67 -7.03 4.22
C LEU A 189 19.36 -6.25 4.07
N VAL A 190 19.42 -5.05 3.50
CA VAL A 190 18.24 -4.23 3.25
C VAL A 190 17.29 -4.91 2.28
N VAL A 191 17.82 -5.45 1.18
CA VAL A 191 17.03 -6.20 0.20
C VAL A 191 16.47 -7.47 0.82
N ALA A 192 17.29 -8.27 1.52
CA ALA A 192 16.84 -9.50 2.17
C ALA A 192 15.72 -9.24 3.20
N PHE A 193 15.87 -8.21 4.02
CA PHE A 193 14.85 -7.80 4.96
C PHE A 193 13.56 -7.34 4.25
N HIS A 194 13.67 -6.47 3.24
CA HIS A 194 12.53 -6.02 2.45
C HIS A 194 11.73 -7.19 1.88
N MET A 195 12.42 -8.18 1.29
CA MET A 195 11.79 -9.38 0.72
C MET A 195 10.98 -10.16 1.77
N ALA A 196 11.61 -10.45 2.92
CA ALA A 196 10.96 -11.20 4.00
C ALA A 196 9.79 -10.42 4.62
N PHE A 197 9.99 -9.13 4.87
CA PHE A 197 8.99 -8.24 5.44
C PHE A 197 7.78 -8.12 4.52
N PHE A 198 7.98 -7.82 3.24
CA PHE A 198 6.91 -7.68 2.26
C PHE A 198 6.07 -8.97 2.15
N ALA A 199 6.73 -10.14 2.02
CA ALA A 199 6.03 -11.43 1.96
C ALA A 199 5.22 -11.74 3.22
N ARG A 200 5.68 -11.30 4.40
CA ARG A 200 4.92 -11.40 5.64
C ARG A 200 3.69 -10.50 5.61
N ARG A 201 3.84 -9.23 5.24
CA ARG A 201 2.74 -8.25 5.18
C ARG A 201 1.65 -8.67 4.20
N GLN A 202 2.01 -9.28 3.06
CA GLN A 202 1.02 -9.84 2.13
C GLN A 202 0.16 -10.91 2.77
N ARG A 203 0.75 -11.84 3.54
CA ARG A 203 -0.01 -12.89 4.24
C ARG A 203 -0.98 -12.31 5.26
N GLU A 204 -0.59 -11.23 5.95
CA GLU A 204 -1.46 -10.52 6.89
C GLU A 204 -2.64 -9.83 6.15
N MET A 205 -2.36 -9.20 5.00
CA MET A 205 -3.37 -8.52 4.19
C MET A 205 -4.37 -9.47 3.53
N ILE A 206 -4.02 -10.73 3.25
CA ILE A 206 -4.99 -11.78 2.86
C ILE A 206 -6.05 -11.96 3.95
N GLY A 207 -5.67 -11.83 5.22
CA GLY A 207 -6.58 -11.83 6.37
C GLY A 207 -7.31 -10.50 6.62
N GLY A 208 -7.05 -9.48 5.80
CA GLY A 208 -7.60 -8.14 5.94
C GLY A 208 -6.86 -7.24 6.95
N ASP A 209 -5.72 -7.69 7.48
CA ASP A 209 -4.89 -6.87 8.37
C ASP A 209 -3.87 -6.04 7.58
N TYR A 210 -4.04 -4.72 7.61
CA TYR A 210 -3.17 -3.75 6.95
C TYR A 210 -2.25 -3.01 7.94
N GLY A 211 -2.33 -3.33 9.24
CA GLY A 211 -1.64 -2.61 10.30
C GLY A 211 -0.13 -2.89 10.38
N GLY A 212 0.34 -4.03 9.87
CA GLY A 212 1.73 -4.48 10.04
C GLY A 212 2.79 -3.60 9.39
N TRP A 213 2.46 -2.80 8.39
CA TRP A 213 3.45 -2.04 7.60
C TRP A 213 4.27 -1.03 8.42
N GLY A 214 3.78 -0.55 9.56
CA GLY A 214 4.51 0.36 10.47
C GLY A 214 5.40 -0.30 11.51
N CYS A 215 5.36 -1.62 11.67
CA CYS A 215 6.06 -2.33 12.74
C CYS A 215 7.53 -2.66 12.40
N PHE A 216 8.17 -1.86 11.54
CA PHE A 216 9.47 -2.16 10.95
C PHE A 216 10.59 -2.29 11.99
N VAL A 217 10.74 -1.31 12.88
CA VAL A 217 11.88 -1.26 13.83
C VAL A 217 11.83 -2.39 14.85
N VAL A 218 10.62 -2.76 15.30
CA VAL A 218 10.43 -3.84 16.27
C VAL A 218 10.79 -5.19 15.65
N GLU A 219 10.35 -5.44 14.41
CA GLU A 219 10.60 -6.71 13.73
C GLU A 219 12.03 -6.86 13.21
N PHE A 220 12.68 -5.77 12.78
CA PHE A 220 14.10 -5.79 12.42
C PHE A 220 14.99 -6.18 13.62
N MET A 221 14.68 -5.66 14.81
CA MET A 221 15.41 -6.02 16.04
C MET A 221 15.15 -7.45 16.50
N GLU A 222 13.95 -7.99 16.29
CA GLU A 222 13.62 -9.37 16.62
C GLU A 222 14.18 -10.39 15.62
N GLY A 223 14.21 -10.05 14.33
CA GLY A 223 14.73 -10.89 13.25
C GLY A 223 16.27 -10.99 13.18
N MET A 224 17.01 -10.18 13.95
CA MET A 224 18.47 -10.27 14.10
C MET A 224 18.91 -11.08 15.33
N LYS A 225 17.99 -11.72 16.06
CA LYS A 225 18.35 -12.72 17.08
C LYS A 225 18.71 -14.04 16.37
N PHE A 226 19.92 -14.10 15.84
CA PHE A 226 20.60 -15.35 15.50
C PHE A 226 21.49 -15.78 16.66
#